data_AF-A0A1V5LWH3-F1
#
_entry.id   AF-A0A1V5LWH3-F1
#
_cell.length_a   1.000
_cell.length_b   1.000
_cell.length_c   1.000
_cell.angle_alpha   90.00
_cell.angle_beta   90.00
_cell.angle_gamma   90.00
#
_symmetry.space_group_name_H-M   'P 1'
#
loop_
_entity.id
_entity.type
_entity.pdbx_description
1 polymer ?
#
loop_
_entity_poly.entity_id
_entity_poly.type
_entity_poly.pdbx_seq_one_letter_code
_entity_poly.pdbx_strand_id
1 'polypeptide(L)'
;MPAYGDGHLQDGSHLLDEALAFFPAGTARNLGVDRGKSYYLKPSGYAVLRNGGARDAVYANISFGPFAGWHSHMDTLSLNLWAFGKPLLEELGRFGGYGEGLTILFRAPESHNQLTIDGMHYDNVDRTGPDTDNRLSGSTWKGHPDFTARGGRDPQWHSTPEVDIFTAWHGAYRANWREPQTVDIAIRRTVVFVKDPGYLLVSDVAWETNTNNEGPNFSVTQNWHSPRPFTVLAPGIARTTGEEAACLLAFAPHPYLRRLETGADFAGEESPANARYPERHYLRARRWMPVEYRGATGVTVLLYPFRGAQPEVTIETLPLDNDAPLFRAGAFAVTTPRGSDLILLNPDRLPDLAFNGRPLMAQAEVRLAGKNVYLLR
;
A
#
# COMPACT_ATOMS: atom_id res chain seq x y z
N MET A 1 6.87 13.22 10.15
CA MET A 1 5.42 13.46 10.36
C MET A 1 4.96 14.38 9.26
N PRO A 2 3.70 14.33 8.80
CA PRO A 2 3.25 15.30 7.81
C PRO A 2 3.41 16.71 8.39
N ALA A 3 3.92 17.65 7.59
CA ALA A 3 4.14 19.03 8.05
C ALA A 3 2.81 19.69 8.46
N TYR A 4 1.74 19.35 7.74
CA TYR A 4 0.36 19.74 8.02
C TYR A 4 -0.58 18.95 7.09
N GLY A 5 -1.60 18.28 7.64
CA GLY A 5 -2.65 17.60 6.86
C GLY A 5 -2.13 16.61 5.83
N ASP A 6 -2.45 16.87 4.57
CA ASP A 6 -2.10 16.11 3.37
C ASP A 6 -0.75 16.52 2.75
N GLY A 7 0.06 17.34 3.42
CA GLY A 7 1.39 17.77 2.96
C GLY A 7 2.48 16.69 3.07
N HIS A 8 3.65 16.97 2.47
CA HIS A 8 4.83 16.11 2.57
C HIS A 8 5.27 15.86 4.01
N LEU A 9 5.95 14.73 4.27
CA LEU A 9 6.52 14.50 5.59
C LEU A 9 7.71 15.44 5.83
N GLN A 10 7.65 16.19 6.92
CA GLN A 10 8.73 17.04 7.42
C GLN A 10 9.14 16.63 8.84
N ASP A 11 10.14 17.31 9.38
CA ASP A 11 10.45 17.22 10.81
C ASP A 11 9.31 17.84 11.63
N GLY A 12 8.53 16.97 12.27
CA GLY A 12 7.42 17.35 13.15
C GLY A 12 7.85 17.61 14.59
N SER A 13 9.14 17.84 14.84
CA SER A 13 9.68 18.14 16.18
C SER A 13 8.93 19.30 16.84
N HIS A 14 8.78 20.41 16.11
CA HIS A 14 8.03 21.58 16.56
C HIS A 14 6.57 21.26 16.89
N LEU A 15 5.88 20.42 16.10
CA LEU A 15 4.49 20.02 16.39
C LEU A 15 4.38 19.27 17.73
N LEU A 16 5.37 18.42 18.05
CA LEU A 16 5.40 17.73 19.34
C LEU A 16 5.66 18.72 20.48
N ASP A 17 6.53 19.69 20.26
CA ASP A 17 6.89 20.68 21.26
C ASP A 17 5.69 21.61 21.55
N GLU A 18 4.92 21.99 20.53
CA GLU A 18 3.64 22.70 20.66
C GLU A 18 2.57 21.82 21.32
N ALA A 19 2.45 20.56 20.92
CA ALA A 19 1.44 19.65 21.47
C ALA A 19 1.61 19.45 22.98
N LEU A 20 2.85 19.41 23.49
CA LEU A 20 3.15 19.22 24.91
C LEU A 20 2.50 20.26 25.82
N ALA A 21 2.22 21.48 25.32
CA ALA A 21 1.51 22.50 26.09
C ALA A 21 0.06 22.12 26.44
N PHE A 22 -0.53 21.15 25.72
CA PHE A 22 -1.88 20.64 25.93
C PHE A 22 -1.93 19.39 26.82
N PHE A 23 -0.77 18.84 27.23
CA PHE A 23 -0.69 17.67 28.10
C PHE A 23 -0.27 18.07 29.53
N PRO A 24 -0.56 17.24 30.55
CA PRO A 24 -0.10 17.49 31.92
C PRO A 24 1.41 17.75 31.99
N ALA A 25 1.82 18.66 32.88
CA ALA A 25 3.23 18.94 33.11
C ALA A 25 4.01 17.66 33.45
N GLY A 26 5.17 17.48 32.81
CA GLY A 26 5.99 16.27 32.94
C GLY A 26 5.62 15.13 31.96
N THR A 27 4.65 15.34 31.06
CA THR A 27 4.37 14.38 29.99
C THR A 27 5.60 14.22 29.10
N ALA A 28 6.06 12.98 28.94
CA ALA A 28 7.20 12.68 28.07
C ALA A 28 6.87 13.04 26.61
N ARG A 29 7.88 13.43 25.83
CA ARG A 29 7.73 13.87 24.43
C ARG A 29 7.14 12.82 23.47
N ASN A 30 7.09 11.57 23.89
CA ASN A 30 6.39 10.50 23.17
C ASN A 30 4.87 10.50 23.42
N LEU A 31 4.35 11.41 24.26
CA LEU A 31 2.94 11.54 24.62
C LEU A 31 2.34 10.23 25.15
N GLY A 32 3.14 9.43 25.87
CA GLY A 32 2.75 8.11 26.37
C GLY A 32 2.71 7.00 25.32
N VAL A 33 3.10 7.28 24.07
CA VAL A 33 3.14 6.29 22.99
C VAL A 33 4.48 5.54 23.01
N ASP A 34 4.40 4.22 23.10
CA ASP A 34 5.56 3.34 22.93
C ASP A 34 5.93 3.24 21.44
N ARG A 35 6.85 4.11 21.02
CA ARG A 35 7.35 4.15 19.64
C ARG A 35 8.13 2.89 19.26
N GLY A 36 8.35 1.92 20.15
CA GLY A 36 8.89 0.60 19.79
C GLY A 36 7.85 -0.35 19.18
N LYS A 37 6.55 -0.04 19.27
CA LYS A 37 5.46 -0.97 18.93
C LYS A 37 4.65 -0.55 17.73
N SER A 38 4.12 -1.54 17.04
CA SER A 38 3.16 -1.39 15.96
C SER A 38 1.77 -1.05 16.52
N TYR A 39 0.98 -0.30 15.77
CA TYR A 39 -0.33 0.20 16.21
C TYR A 39 -1.38 0.02 15.14
N TYR A 40 -2.56 -0.43 15.56
CA TYR A 40 -3.75 -0.46 14.74
C TYR A 40 -4.73 0.60 15.21
N LEU A 41 -4.75 1.72 14.50
CA LEU A 41 -5.55 2.90 14.83
C LEU A 41 -6.86 2.86 14.02
N LYS A 42 -7.70 1.87 14.33
CA LYS A 42 -8.95 1.60 13.60
C LYS A 42 -9.85 2.82 13.41
N PRO A 43 -10.12 3.65 14.45
CA PRO A 43 -11.02 4.79 14.29
C PRO A 43 -10.51 5.84 13.31
N SER A 44 -9.20 6.06 13.26
CA SER A 44 -8.57 6.99 12.31
C SER A 44 -8.28 6.37 10.95
N GLY A 45 -8.38 5.04 10.82
CA GLY A 45 -8.08 4.35 9.59
C GLY A 45 -6.58 4.29 9.26
N TYR A 46 -5.73 4.02 10.25
CA TYR A 46 -4.29 3.86 10.04
C TYR A 46 -3.76 2.59 10.70
N ALA A 47 -2.85 1.90 10.02
CA ALA A 47 -2.01 0.86 10.61
C ALA A 47 -0.56 1.33 10.57
N VAL A 48 0.15 1.17 11.67
CA VAL A 48 1.57 1.49 11.84
C VAL A 48 2.31 0.19 12.12
N LEU A 49 3.24 -0.16 11.25
CA LEU A 49 4.10 -1.34 11.35
C LEU A 49 5.51 -0.88 11.68
N ARG A 50 6.15 -1.44 12.71
CA ARG A 50 7.51 -1.04 13.08
C ARG A 50 8.29 -2.08 13.88
N ASN A 51 9.60 -2.09 13.72
CA ASN A 51 10.51 -2.98 14.45
C ASN A 51 11.29 -2.28 15.57
N GLY A 52 11.00 -1.01 15.83
CA GLY A 52 11.63 -0.25 16.90
C GLY A 52 11.24 1.22 16.91
N GLY A 53 11.75 1.93 17.92
CA GLY A 53 11.53 3.37 18.13
C GLY A 53 12.76 4.24 17.85
N ALA A 54 13.90 3.62 17.55
CA ALA A 54 15.12 4.32 17.21
C ALA A 54 15.06 4.91 15.80
N ARG A 55 15.96 5.85 15.50
CA ARG A 55 16.00 6.54 14.19
C ARG A 55 16.24 5.56 13.04
N ASP A 56 16.97 4.48 13.29
CA ASP A 56 17.33 3.48 12.31
C ASP A 56 16.29 2.37 12.10
N ALA A 57 15.22 2.35 12.90
CA ALA A 57 14.13 1.39 12.77
C ALA A 57 13.42 1.49 11.42
N VAL A 58 12.85 0.36 10.99
CA VAL A 58 11.92 0.28 9.87
C VAL A 58 10.52 0.63 10.38
N TYR A 59 9.85 1.51 9.64
CA TYR A 59 8.50 1.98 9.91
C TYR A 59 7.73 2.03 8.60
N ALA A 60 6.52 1.48 8.59
CA ALA A 60 5.57 1.67 7.52
C ALA A 60 4.23 2.12 8.07
N ASN A 61 3.47 2.88 7.28
CA ASN A 61 2.08 3.18 7.56
C ASN A 61 1.20 2.81 6.38
N ILE A 62 -0.02 2.36 6.70
CA ILE A 62 -1.07 2.06 5.74
C ILE A 62 -2.29 2.90 6.09
N SER A 63 -2.80 3.66 5.13
CA SER A 63 -4.08 4.35 5.22
C SER A 63 -5.21 3.39 4.84
N PHE A 64 -6.28 3.33 5.63
CA PHE A 64 -7.49 2.57 5.30
C PHE A 64 -8.76 3.30 5.79
N GLY A 65 -8.63 4.55 6.21
CA GLY A 65 -9.75 5.38 6.62
C GLY A 65 -10.70 5.68 5.46
N PRO A 66 -11.94 6.06 5.76
CA PRO A 66 -12.86 6.53 4.74
C PRO A 66 -12.32 7.81 4.10
N PHE A 67 -12.57 7.98 2.80
CA PHE A 67 -12.34 9.23 2.12
C PHE A 67 -13.16 10.35 2.79
N ALA A 68 -12.48 11.36 3.34
CA ALA A 68 -13.08 12.43 4.12
C ALA A 68 -13.30 13.73 3.33
N GLY A 69 -13.13 13.69 2.00
CA GLY A 69 -13.42 14.84 1.12
C GLY A 69 -12.22 15.78 0.93
N TRP A 70 -12.39 17.05 1.30
CA TRP A 70 -11.56 18.18 0.86
C TRP A 70 -10.04 17.97 1.06
N HIS A 71 -9.65 17.45 2.22
CA HIS A 71 -8.25 17.19 2.61
C HIS A 71 -7.81 15.73 2.36
N SER A 72 -8.64 14.92 1.71
CA SER A 72 -8.33 13.52 1.42
C SER A 72 -7.87 13.34 -0.02
N HIS A 73 -6.98 12.37 -0.19
CA HIS A 73 -6.48 11.89 -1.46
C HIS A 73 -7.20 10.58 -1.84
N MET A 74 -7.03 10.12 -3.07
CA MET A 74 -7.55 8.82 -3.50
C MET A 74 -6.55 7.72 -3.13
N ASP A 75 -6.21 7.60 -1.85
CA ASP A 75 -5.02 6.91 -1.32
C ASP A 75 -5.36 5.70 -0.45
N THR A 76 -6.55 5.11 -0.59
CA THR A 76 -6.98 4.01 0.29
C THR A 76 -6.09 2.78 0.10
N LEU A 77 -5.56 2.26 1.20
CA LEU A 77 -4.56 1.18 1.25
C LEU A 77 -3.17 1.59 0.74
N SER A 78 -2.90 2.89 0.53
CA SER A 78 -1.55 3.38 0.26
C SER A 78 -0.60 3.01 1.40
N LEU A 79 0.65 2.66 1.04
CA LEU A 79 1.71 2.29 1.97
C LEU A 79 2.92 3.17 1.80
N ASN A 80 3.34 3.84 2.86
CA ASN A 80 4.63 4.53 2.86
C ASN A 80 5.63 3.84 3.80
N LEU A 81 6.92 3.91 3.48
CA LEU A 81 8.00 3.17 4.12
C LEU A 81 9.20 4.08 4.45
N TRP A 82 9.63 4.02 5.70
CA TRP A 82 10.85 4.62 6.22
C TRP A 82 11.75 3.56 6.81
N ALA A 83 13.04 3.77 6.66
CA ALA A 83 14.05 3.08 7.41
C ALA A 83 15.25 4.00 7.58
N PHE A 84 16.12 3.71 8.54
CA PHE A 84 17.41 4.42 8.62
C PHE A 84 17.28 5.94 8.82
N GLY A 85 16.14 6.40 9.31
CA GLY A 85 15.82 7.81 9.52
C GLY A 85 15.52 8.57 8.23
N LYS A 86 15.19 7.88 7.15
CA LYS A 86 14.92 8.45 5.83
C LYS A 86 13.63 7.86 5.24
N PRO A 87 12.84 8.65 4.48
CA PRO A 87 11.83 8.10 3.58
C PRO A 87 12.51 7.22 2.52
N LEU A 88 11.98 6.03 2.31
CA LEU A 88 12.39 5.14 1.23
C LEU A 88 11.31 5.06 0.16
N LEU A 89 10.05 4.87 0.58
CA LEU A 89 8.88 4.94 -0.28
C LEU A 89 7.90 5.95 0.33
N GLU A 90 7.57 6.98 -0.43
CA GLU A 90 6.72 8.08 0.03
C GLU A 90 5.93 8.58 -1.17
N GLU A 91 4.61 8.51 -1.07
CA GLU A 91 3.67 9.06 -2.05
C GLU A 91 3.85 10.57 -2.29
N LEU A 92 3.11 11.06 -3.28
CA LEU A 92 2.98 12.50 -3.48
C LEU A 92 2.12 13.08 -2.35
N GLY A 93 2.62 14.15 -1.73
CA GLY A 93 1.85 14.90 -0.74
C GLY A 93 0.86 15.84 -1.41
N ARG A 94 0.55 16.95 -0.75
CA ARG A 94 -0.25 18.03 -1.34
C ARG A 94 0.59 18.96 -2.19
N PHE A 95 0.08 19.29 -3.38
CA PHE A 95 0.61 20.36 -4.21
C PHE A 95 -0.07 21.69 -3.88
N GLY A 96 0.64 22.57 -3.16
CA GLY A 96 0.26 23.96 -2.94
C GLY A 96 -1.12 24.22 -2.37
N GLY A 97 -1.76 25.31 -2.79
CA GLY A 97 -3.14 25.61 -2.45
C GLY A 97 -4.12 24.68 -3.18
N TYR A 98 -5.34 24.52 -2.67
CA TYR A 98 -6.39 23.75 -3.38
C TYR A 98 -6.84 24.38 -4.71
N GLY A 99 -6.45 25.62 -4.98
CA GLY A 99 -6.66 26.27 -6.28
C GLY A 99 -5.57 25.99 -7.31
N GLU A 100 -4.50 25.30 -6.94
CA GLU A 100 -3.40 24.99 -7.86
C GLU A 100 -3.78 23.86 -8.82
N GLY A 101 -3.51 24.02 -10.11
CA GLY A 101 -3.97 23.08 -11.15
C GLY A 101 -3.47 21.64 -10.97
N LEU A 102 -2.26 21.46 -10.41
CA LEU A 102 -1.68 20.13 -10.17
C LEU A 102 -2.24 19.43 -8.92
N THR A 103 -3.13 20.07 -8.14
CA THR A 103 -3.78 19.40 -7.00
C THR A 103 -4.54 18.14 -7.41
N ILE A 104 -5.05 18.08 -8.65
CA ILE A 104 -5.80 16.92 -9.16
C ILE A 104 -4.85 15.73 -9.33
N LEU A 105 -3.68 15.97 -9.94
CA LEU A 105 -2.66 14.94 -10.15
C LEU A 105 -2.18 14.36 -8.82
N PHE A 106 -1.82 15.21 -7.85
CA PHE A 106 -1.26 14.75 -6.58
C PHE A 106 -2.29 13.96 -5.75
N ARG A 107 -3.59 14.20 -5.96
CA ARG A 107 -4.69 13.47 -5.30
C ARG A 107 -5.12 12.21 -6.05
N ALA A 108 -4.70 12.04 -7.30
CA ALA A 108 -5.08 10.91 -8.14
C ALA A 108 -4.51 9.60 -7.60
N PRO A 109 -5.19 8.45 -7.80
CA PRO A 109 -4.79 7.20 -7.19
C PRO A 109 -3.40 6.71 -7.67
N GLU A 110 -3.01 7.02 -8.89
CA GLU A 110 -1.69 6.71 -9.43
C GLU A 110 -0.53 7.42 -8.74
N SER A 111 -0.79 8.48 -7.96
CA SER A 111 0.19 9.27 -7.21
C SER A 111 0.49 8.71 -5.82
N HIS A 112 -0.12 7.56 -5.48
CA HIS A 112 -0.04 6.91 -4.16
C HIS A 112 0.53 5.51 -4.27
N ASN A 113 1.09 5.02 -3.17
CA ASN A 113 1.76 3.72 -3.11
C ASN A 113 0.74 2.57 -2.98
N GLN A 114 -0.07 2.35 -4.01
CA GLN A 114 -1.20 1.41 -4.02
C GLN A 114 -1.37 0.70 -5.36
N LEU A 115 -2.27 -0.28 -5.41
CA LEU A 115 -2.71 -0.90 -6.66
C LEU A 115 -3.82 -0.06 -7.32
N THR A 116 -3.72 0.15 -8.63
CA THR A 116 -4.74 0.80 -9.45
C THR A 116 -5.22 -0.12 -10.56
N ILE A 117 -6.44 0.12 -11.04
CA ILE A 117 -6.99 -0.54 -12.24
C ILE A 117 -6.78 0.38 -13.44
N ASP A 118 -6.02 -0.08 -14.42
CA ASP A 118 -5.66 0.74 -15.57
C ASP A 118 -6.89 1.04 -16.42
N GLY A 119 -7.08 2.32 -16.78
CA GLY A 119 -8.22 2.75 -17.58
C GLY A 119 -9.53 2.92 -16.80
N MET A 120 -9.50 2.75 -15.48
CA MET A 120 -10.64 3.04 -14.61
C MET A 120 -10.32 4.18 -13.64
N HIS A 121 -11.36 4.93 -13.27
CA HIS A 121 -11.24 6.01 -12.31
C HIS A 121 -11.64 5.52 -10.91
N TYR A 122 -10.98 6.10 -9.89
CA TYR A 122 -11.46 6.03 -8.52
C TYR A 122 -12.84 6.68 -8.50
N ASP A 123 -13.88 5.95 -8.12
CA ASP A 123 -15.26 6.46 -8.08
C ASP A 123 -15.28 7.70 -7.20
N ASN A 124 -15.38 8.87 -7.82
CA ASN A 124 -15.49 10.15 -7.16
C ASN A 124 -16.92 10.72 -7.22
N VAL A 125 -17.86 10.00 -7.85
CA VAL A 125 -19.20 10.49 -8.20
C VAL A 125 -20.24 10.07 -7.16
N ASP A 126 -21.29 10.89 -7.01
CA ASP A 126 -22.47 10.52 -6.22
C ASP A 126 -23.35 9.51 -6.99
N ARG A 127 -23.93 8.53 -6.30
CA ARG A 127 -24.75 7.46 -6.90
C ARG A 127 -26.11 7.94 -7.40
N THR A 128 -26.46 9.19 -7.14
CA THR A 128 -27.75 9.75 -7.53
C THR A 128 -27.79 9.88 -9.06
N GLY A 129 -28.79 9.25 -9.67
CA GLY A 129 -28.94 9.14 -11.12
C GLY A 129 -29.02 10.48 -11.87
N PRO A 130 -29.38 10.45 -13.17
CA PRO A 130 -29.40 11.64 -14.03
C PRO A 130 -30.29 12.81 -13.54
N ASP A 131 -31.13 12.61 -12.52
CA ASP A 131 -32.11 13.59 -12.02
C ASP A 131 -31.65 14.47 -10.84
N THR A 132 -30.44 14.31 -10.31
CA THR A 132 -29.93 15.29 -9.32
C THR A 132 -28.90 16.19 -9.98
N ASP A 133 -29.34 17.40 -10.30
CA ASP A 133 -28.56 18.53 -10.81
C ASP A 133 -27.58 19.10 -9.75
N ASN A 134 -26.87 18.22 -9.04
CA ASN A 134 -25.81 18.63 -8.12
C ASN A 134 -24.46 18.58 -8.86
N ARG A 135 -24.42 19.30 -9.98
CA ARG A 135 -23.21 19.46 -10.79
C ARG A 135 -22.20 20.29 -10.00
N LEU A 136 -21.08 19.66 -9.64
CA LEU A 136 -19.80 20.32 -9.34
C LEU A 136 -19.75 21.25 -8.10
N SER A 137 -20.72 21.20 -7.18
CA SER A 137 -20.57 21.87 -5.88
C SER A 137 -20.11 20.88 -4.81
N GLY A 138 -18.80 20.87 -4.57
CA GLY A 138 -18.23 20.19 -3.42
C GLY A 138 -18.55 20.94 -2.13
N SER A 139 -19.82 20.98 -1.69
CA SER A 139 -20.22 21.41 -0.34
C SER A 139 -21.73 21.54 -0.19
N THR A 140 -22.45 20.44 0.08
CA THR A 140 -23.69 20.54 0.88
C THR A 140 -23.71 19.44 1.94
N TRP A 141 -23.59 19.87 3.20
CA TRP A 141 -23.36 19.07 4.41
C TRP A 141 -24.56 18.22 4.89
N LYS A 142 -25.52 17.92 4.00
CA LYS A 142 -26.64 17.01 4.25
C LYS A 142 -26.91 16.23 2.95
N GLY A 143 -26.61 14.94 2.96
CA GLY A 143 -26.74 14.07 1.79
C GLY A 143 -25.41 13.70 1.11
N HIS A 144 -24.29 13.80 1.82
CA HIS A 144 -22.99 13.37 1.29
C HIS A 144 -23.08 11.90 0.83
N PRO A 145 -22.63 11.56 -0.39
CA PRO A 145 -22.56 10.18 -0.84
C PRO A 145 -21.82 9.34 0.19
N ASP A 146 -22.34 8.15 0.43
CA ASP A 146 -21.70 7.19 1.31
C ASP A 146 -20.31 6.82 0.76
N PHE A 147 -19.28 7.46 1.32
CA PHE A 147 -17.87 7.19 1.01
C PHE A 147 -17.35 5.89 1.62
N THR A 148 -18.19 5.05 2.23
CA THR A 148 -17.79 3.72 2.71
C THR A 148 -17.17 2.84 1.60
N ALA A 149 -17.40 3.16 0.33
CA ALA A 149 -16.74 2.54 -0.83
C ALA A 149 -15.22 2.77 -0.86
N ARG A 150 -14.81 3.96 -0.40
CA ARG A 150 -13.46 4.52 -0.47
C ARG A 150 -12.72 4.41 0.87
N GLY A 151 -13.26 3.62 1.79
CA GLY A 151 -12.57 3.22 3.01
C GLY A 151 -12.15 1.77 2.90
N GLY A 152 -11.11 1.40 3.64
CA GLY A 152 -10.77 0.00 3.84
C GLY A 152 -11.89 -0.72 4.59
N ARG A 153 -12.24 -1.90 4.08
CA ARG A 153 -13.27 -2.79 4.56
C ARG A 153 -12.63 -4.07 5.07
N ASP A 154 -13.30 -4.66 6.05
CA ASP A 154 -12.84 -5.85 6.76
C ASP A 154 -11.34 -5.80 7.16
N PRO A 155 -10.87 -4.70 7.80
CA PRO A 155 -9.49 -4.62 8.21
C PRO A 155 -9.20 -5.64 9.31
N GLN A 156 -8.25 -6.53 9.04
CA GLN A 156 -7.72 -7.51 9.98
C GLN A 156 -6.30 -7.11 10.36
N TRP A 157 -5.96 -7.32 11.63
CA TRP A 157 -4.67 -6.93 12.20
C TRP A 157 -4.18 -7.97 13.20
N HIS A 158 -2.90 -8.32 13.08
CA HIS A 158 -2.18 -9.12 14.06
C HIS A 158 -0.78 -8.55 14.25
N SER A 159 -0.31 -8.46 15.49
CA SER A 159 1.03 -7.95 15.81
C SER A 159 1.65 -8.77 16.93
N THR A 160 2.90 -9.16 16.72
CA THR A 160 3.75 -9.91 17.66
C THR A 160 5.12 -9.25 17.74
N PRO A 161 6.02 -9.67 18.63
CA PRO A 161 7.40 -9.17 18.63
C PRO A 161 8.17 -9.40 17.32
N GLU A 162 7.78 -10.40 16.52
CA GLU A 162 8.52 -10.81 15.32
C GLU A 162 7.83 -10.43 14.01
N VAL A 163 6.49 -10.42 13.99
CA VAL A 163 5.71 -10.14 12.77
C VAL A 163 4.51 -9.23 13.02
N ASP A 164 4.20 -8.39 12.05
CA ASP A 164 2.89 -7.76 11.90
C ASP A 164 2.21 -8.24 10.62
N ILE A 165 0.90 -8.41 10.67
CA ILE A 165 0.07 -8.81 9.54
C ILE A 165 -1.13 -7.87 9.48
N PHE A 166 -1.34 -7.26 8.32
CA PHE A 166 -2.49 -6.41 8.00
C PHE A 166 -3.14 -6.90 6.71
N THR A 167 -4.47 -6.96 6.66
CA THR A 167 -5.20 -7.08 5.39
C THR A 167 -6.47 -6.26 5.44
N ALA A 168 -6.80 -5.63 4.32
CA ALA A 168 -8.08 -4.95 4.11
C ALA A 168 -8.37 -4.91 2.60
N TRP A 169 -9.62 -4.62 2.24
CA TRP A 169 -10.02 -4.40 0.85
C TRP A 169 -10.86 -3.15 0.66
N HIS A 170 -10.94 -2.60 -0.54
CA HIS A 170 -11.85 -1.50 -0.87
C HIS A 170 -12.50 -1.76 -2.23
N GLY A 171 -13.65 -1.11 -2.48
CA GLY A 171 -14.42 -1.23 -3.72
C GLY A 171 -14.59 0.13 -4.37
N ALA A 172 -13.47 0.86 -4.50
CA ALA A 172 -13.47 2.23 -5.00
C ALA A 172 -13.53 2.32 -6.54
N TYR A 173 -13.32 1.22 -7.24
CA TYR A 173 -13.45 1.13 -8.69
C TYR A 173 -14.82 0.54 -9.00
N ARG A 174 -15.69 1.33 -9.62
CA ARG A 174 -17.10 0.96 -9.80
C ARG A 174 -17.59 1.13 -11.21
N ALA A 175 -18.58 0.31 -11.56
CA ALA A 175 -19.37 0.48 -12.76
C ALA A 175 -20.05 1.85 -12.74
N ASN A 176 -19.87 2.60 -13.83
CA ASN A 176 -20.38 3.95 -14.01
C ASN A 176 -21.18 3.99 -15.31
N TRP A 177 -22.42 4.49 -15.24
CA TRP A 177 -23.30 4.60 -16.42
C TRP A 177 -22.75 5.54 -17.50
N ARG A 178 -21.86 6.48 -17.13
CA ARG A 178 -21.20 7.41 -18.09
C ARG A 178 -20.05 6.75 -18.83
N GLU A 179 -19.48 5.70 -18.26
CA GLU A 179 -18.28 5.01 -18.74
C GLU A 179 -18.61 3.52 -18.76
N PRO A 180 -19.39 3.05 -19.76
CA PRO A 180 -19.93 1.68 -19.77
C PRO A 180 -18.86 0.58 -19.82
N GLN A 181 -17.59 0.95 -19.98
CA GLN A 181 -16.45 0.04 -19.91
C GLN A 181 -15.97 -0.24 -18.47
N THR A 182 -16.45 0.49 -17.46
CA THR A 182 -16.08 0.25 -16.05
C THR A 182 -16.93 -0.84 -15.42
N VAL A 183 -16.33 -1.58 -14.48
CA VAL A 183 -16.97 -2.66 -13.71
C VAL A 183 -16.73 -2.48 -12.21
N ASP A 184 -17.43 -3.23 -11.38
CA ASP A 184 -17.16 -3.20 -9.93
C ASP A 184 -15.95 -4.08 -9.61
N ILE A 185 -14.85 -3.44 -9.20
CA ILE A 185 -13.61 -4.10 -8.82
C ILE A 185 -13.35 -3.89 -7.33
N ALA A 186 -13.11 -4.99 -6.63
CA ALA A 186 -12.52 -4.96 -5.30
C ALA A 186 -11.00 -5.10 -5.40
N ILE A 187 -10.28 -4.32 -4.59
CA ILE A 187 -8.84 -4.42 -4.40
C ILE A 187 -8.59 -4.77 -2.95
N ARG A 188 -7.81 -5.83 -2.71
CA ARG A 188 -7.32 -6.22 -1.39
C ARG A 188 -5.81 -6.06 -1.34
N ARG A 189 -5.34 -5.50 -0.24
CA ARG A 189 -3.92 -5.46 0.12
C ARG A 189 -3.70 -6.29 1.38
N THR A 190 -2.74 -7.19 1.33
CA THR A 190 -2.21 -7.92 2.48
C THR A 190 -0.74 -7.58 2.67
N VAL A 191 -0.38 -7.18 3.88
CA VAL A 191 1.00 -6.80 4.26
C VAL A 191 1.46 -7.68 5.40
N VAL A 192 2.59 -8.35 5.20
CA VAL A 192 3.33 -9.06 6.25
C VAL A 192 4.63 -8.31 6.48
N PHE A 193 4.85 -7.82 7.68
CA PHE A 193 6.10 -7.17 8.07
C PHE A 193 6.87 -8.07 9.03
N VAL A 194 8.04 -8.52 8.60
CA VAL A 194 8.96 -9.32 9.41
C VAL A 194 9.96 -8.37 10.06
N LYS A 195 9.89 -8.24 11.38
CA LYS A 195 10.54 -7.17 12.16
C LYS A 195 12.06 -7.24 12.15
N ASP A 196 12.62 -8.44 12.05
CA ASP A 196 14.05 -8.68 11.90
C ASP A 196 14.26 -9.64 10.71
N PRO A 197 14.84 -9.18 9.58
CA PRO A 197 15.64 -7.95 9.44
C PRO A 197 14.87 -6.65 9.15
N GLY A 198 13.53 -6.65 9.11
CA GLY A 198 12.74 -5.45 8.85
C GLY A 198 12.27 -5.32 7.40
N TYR A 199 11.83 -6.42 6.79
CA TYR A 199 11.30 -6.42 5.42
C TYR A 199 9.77 -6.54 5.40
N LEU A 200 9.14 -6.12 4.29
CA LEU A 200 7.70 -6.25 4.08
C LEU A 200 7.41 -7.11 2.85
N LEU A 201 6.46 -8.02 2.95
CA LEU A 201 5.78 -8.63 1.82
C LEU A 201 4.44 -7.91 1.62
N VAL A 202 4.22 -7.33 0.45
CA VAL A 202 2.97 -6.65 0.08
C VAL A 202 2.34 -7.41 -1.07
N SER A 203 1.16 -7.98 -0.84
CA SER A 203 0.39 -8.72 -1.83
C SER A 203 -0.91 -7.98 -2.13
N ASP A 204 -1.02 -7.48 -3.36
CA ASP A 204 -2.23 -6.85 -3.86
C ASP A 204 -2.96 -7.78 -4.82
N VAL A 205 -4.28 -7.82 -4.70
CA VAL A 205 -5.16 -8.59 -5.58
C VAL A 205 -6.39 -7.76 -5.93
N ALA A 206 -6.78 -7.81 -7.20
CA ALA A 206 -7.97 -7.18 -7.74
C ALA A 206 -8.86 -8.23 -8.41
N TRP A 207 -10.16 -8.16 -8.17
CA TRP A 207 -11.16 -9.06 -8.77
C TRP A 207 -12.49 -8.34 -8.98
N GLU A 208 -13.25 -8.80 -9.97
CA GLU A 208 -14.59 -8.28 -10.26
C GLU A 208 -15.62 -8.87 -9.29
N THR A 209 -16.53 -8.04 -8.77
CA THR A 209 -17.42 -8.44 -7.66
C THR A 209 -18.83 -8.87 -8.06
N ASN A 210 -19.33 -8.55 -9.25
CA ASN A 210 -20.74 -8.74 -9.60
C ASN A 210 -21.04 -9.98 -10.45
N THR A 211 -20.03 -10.54 -11.12
CA THR A 211 -20.21 -11.56 -12.17
C THR A 211 -19.71 -12.94 -11.75
N ASN A 212 -19.53 -13.21 -10.46
CA ASN A 212 -18.87 -14.44 -9.98
C ASN A 212 -17.50 -14.69 -10.66
N ASN A 213 -16.75 -13.61 -10.95
CA ASN A 213 -15.49 -13.61 -11.71
C ASN A 213 -15.59 -13.93 -13.21
N GLU A 214 -16.77 -13.88 -13.83
CA GLU A 214 -16.93 -14.01 -15.29
C GLU A 214 -16.71 -12.69 -16.05
N GLY A 215 -16.41 -11.62 -15.31
CA GLY A 215 -16.28 -10.25 -15.79
C GLY A 215 -15.13 -10.03 -16.77
N PRO A 216 -15.03 -8.81 -17.32
CA PRO A 216 -14.04 -8.50 -18.33
C PRO A 216 -12.62 -8.63 -17.76
N ASN A 217 -11.69 -8.85 -18.67
CA ASN A 217 -10.27 -8.79 -18.36
C ASN A 217 -9.84 -7.35 -18.12
N PHE A 218 -9.00 -7.14 -17.12
CA PHE A 218 -8.43 -5.84 -16.84
C PHE A 218 -6.92 -5.92 -16.56
N SER A 219 -6.31 -4.74 -16.58
CA SER A 219 -4.92 -4.50 -16.25
C SER A 219 -4.82 -3.76 -14.93
N VAL A 220 -3.75 -4.05 -14.19
CA VAL A 220 -3.45 -3.44 -12.90
C VAL A 220 -2.04 -2.91 -12.88
N THR A 221 -1.86 -1.84 -12.12
CA THR A 221 -0.55 -1.24 -11.85
C THR A 221 -0.37 -1.13 -10.35
N GLN A 222 0.69 -1.72 -9.81
CA GLN A 222 1.15 -1.43 -8.45
C GLN A 222 2.12 -0.25 -8.54
N ASN A 223 1.74 0.87 -7.93
CA ASN A 223 2.48 2.12 -7.96
C ASN A 223 3.37 2.23 -6.72
N TRP A 224 4.60 2.68 -6.91
CA TRP A 224 5.57 2.93 -5.86
C TRP A 224 6.26 4.26 -6.12
N HIS A 225 6.34 5.10 -5.10
CA HIS A 225 6.88 6.45 -5.17
C HIS A 225 8.03 6.56 -4.19
N SER A 226 9.05 7.32 -4.56
CA SER A 226 10.21 7.55 -3.72
C SER A 226 10.74 8.97 -3.88
N PRO A 227 11.32 9.56 -2.83
CA PRO A 227 12.15 10.76 -2.95
C PRO A 227 13.46 10.54 -3.72
N ARG A 228 13.73 9.32 -4.18
CA ARG A 228 14.94 8.97 -4.93
C ARG A 228 14.58 8.19 -6.20
N PRO A 229 15.36 8.34 -7.29
CA PRO A 229 15.12 7.59 -8.51
C PRO A 229 15.12 6.07 -8.27
N PHE A 230 14.36 5.36 -9.10
CA PHE A 230 14.41 3.90 -9.17
C PHE A 230 15.36 3.44 -10.27
N THR A 231 15.91 2.24 -10.11
CA THR A 231 16.69 1.53 -11.14
C THR A 231 16.18 0.11 -11.25
N VAL A 232 15.78 -0.30 -12.45
CA VAL A 232 15.46 -1.70 -12.76
C VAL A 232 16.77 -2.46 -12.92
N LEU A 233 16.99 -3.49 -12.12
CA LEU A 233 18.23 -4.26 -12.09
C LEU A 233 18.14 -5.51 -12.95
N ALA A 234 16.96 -6.13 -12.92
CA ALA A 234 16.64 -7.35 -13.65
C ALA A 234 15.11 -7.42 -13.83
N PRO A 235 14.62 -8.33 -14.67
CA PRO A 235 13.19 -8.61 -14.74
C PRO A 235 12.62 -8.91 -13.33
N GLY A 236 11.63 -8.14 -12.88
CA GLY A 236 11.02 -8.30 -11.56
C GLY A 236 11.86 -7.80 -10.38
N ILE A 237 12.96 -7.09 -10.61
CA ILE A 237 13.81 -6.55 -9.54
C ILE A 237 14.14 -5.10 -9.84
N ALA A 238 13.78 -4.22 -8.91
CA ALA A 238 14.15 -2.82 -8.93
C ALA A 238 14.68 -2.39 -7.56
N ARG A 239 15.34 -1.23 -7.51
CA ARG A 239 15.71 -0.60 -6.24
C ARG A 239 15.58 0.91 -6.32
N THR A 240 15.42 1.57 -5.18
CA THR A 240 15.71 3.00 -5.09
C THR A 240 17.23 3.23 -5.10
N THR A 241 17.64 4.39 -5.62
CA THR A 241 19.03 4.86 -5.56
C THR A 241 19.35 5.41 -4.17
N GLY A 242 20.63 5.57 -3.84
CA GLY A 242 21.10 6.13 -2.56
C GLY A 242 22.12 5.24 -1.85
N GLU A 243 23.23 5.84 -1.40
CA GLU A 243 24.30 5.12 -0.69
C GLU A 243 24.00 4.93 0.80
N GLU A 244 23.39 5.95 1.44
CA GLU A 244 23.08 5.92 2.87
C GLU A 244 21.91 4.98 3.21
N ALA A 245 20.95 4.85 2.30
CA ALA A 245 19.72 4.10 2.50
C ALA A 245 19.00 3.90 1.15
N ALA A 246 18.63 2.66 0.88
CA ALA A 246 17.88 2.25 -0.31
C ALA A 246 16.84 1.18 0.04
N CYS A 247 15.95 0.88 -0.90
CA CYS A 247 14.96 -0.19 -0.80
C CYS A 247 15.07 -1.05 -2.05
N LEU A 248 15.20 -2.36 -1.88
CA LEU A 248 15.05 -3.34 -2.94
C LEU A 248 13.57 -3.73 -3.06
N LEU A 249 13.07 -3.80 -4.28
CA LEU A 249 11.72 -4.25 -4.62
C LEU A 249 11.85 -5.50 -5.52
N ALA A 250 11.50 -6.66 -4.98
CA ALA A 250 11.54 -7.93 -5.70
C ALA A 250 10.11 -8.48 -5.87
N PHE A 251 9.68 -8.72 -7.11
CA PHE A 251 8.30 -9.05 -7.46
C PHE A 251 8.11 -10.55 -7.70
N ALA A 252 6.99 -11.10 -7.23
CA ALA A 252 6.58 -12.48 -7.47
C ALA A 252 5.08 -12.60 -7.79
N PRO A 253 4.66 -13.61 -8.58
CA PRO A 253 5.50 -14.40 -9.49
C PRO A 253 5.96 -13.54 -10.67
N HIS A 254 7.27 -13.46 -10.87
CA HIS A 254 7.89 -12.63 -11.91
C HIS A 254 7.38 -12.90 -13.35
N PRO A 255 7.13 -14.15 -13.81
CA PRO A 255 6.72 -14.41 -15.20
C PRO A 255 5.42 -13.73 -15.64
N TYR A 256 4.61 -13.27 -14.68
CA TYR A 256 3.35 -12.60 -14.96
C TYR A 256 3.44 -11.07 -14.85
N LEU A 257 4.53 -10.55 -14.30
CA LEU A 257 4.83 -9.14 -14.38
C LEU A 257 5.18 -8.81 -15.83
N ARG A 258 4.50 -7.81 -16.38
CA ARG A 258 4.62 -7.49 -17.81
C ARG A 258 5.52 -6.31 -18.06
N ARG A 259 5.51 -5.33 -17.15
CA ARG A 259 6.32 -4.12 -17.30
C ARG A 259 6.73 -3.57 -15.95
N LEU A 260 7.98 -3.13 -15.87
CA LEU A 260 8.49 -2.26 -14.83
C LEU A 260 8.89 -0.95 -15.49
N GLU A 261 8.23 0.14 -15.10
CA GLU A 261 8.50 1.48 -15.63
C GLU A 261 8.99 2.36 -14.49
N THR A 262 10.01 3.19 -14.74
CA THR A 262 10.53 4.14 -13.77
C THR A 262 10.61 5.53 -14.38
N GLY A 263 10.39 6.56 -13.58
CA GLY A 263 10.50 7.95 -14.04
C GLY A 263 10.39 8.94 -12.88
N ALA A 264 10.23 10.21 -13.22
CA ALA A 264 9.82 11.26 -12.30
C ALA A 264 8.31 11.51 -12.47
N ASP A 265 7.55 11.59 -11.38
CA ASP A 265 6.18 12.12 -11.41
C ASP A 265 6.19 13.64 -11.34
N PHE A 266 7.13 14.17 -10.56
CA PHE A 266 7.27 15.59 -10.33
C PHE A 266 8.75 15.93 -10.09
N ALA A 267 9.31 16.77 -10.95
CA ALA A 267 10.66 17.29 -10.81
C ALA A 267 10.64 18.55 -9.93
N GLY A 268 11.64 18.72 -9.06
CA GLY A 268 11.70 19.88 -8.17
C GLY A 268 11.73 21.23 -8.91
N GLU A 269 12.18 21.25 -10.17
CA GLU A 269 12.18 22.43 -11.04
C GLU A 269 10.78 22.83 -11.55
N GLU A 270 9.80 21.92 -11.50
CA GLU A 270 8.40 22.20 -11.83
C GLU A 270 7.67 22.92 -10.70
N SER A 271 8.35 23.13 -9.56
CA SER A 271 7.81 23.84 -8.40
C SER A 271 7.77 25.35 -8.64
N PRO A 272 6.64 26.03 -8.42
CA PRO A 272 6.56 27.49 -8.53
C PRO A 272 7.55 28.15 -7.56
N ALA A 273 8.16 29.28 -7.95
CA ALA A 273 9.31 29.90 -7.25
C ALA A 273 9.10 30.20 -5.75
N ASN A 274 7.85 30.28 -5.29
CA ASN A 274 7.48 30.57 -3.90
C ASN A 274 7.22 29.30 -3.04
N ALA A 275 7.29 28.11 -3.63
CA ALA A 275 7.18 26.84 -2.92
C ALA A 275 8.30 25.89 -3.36
N ARG A 276 8.75 25.00 -2.47
CA ARG A 276 9.67 23.91 -2.82
C ARG A 276 8.97 22.59 -2.58
N TYR A 277 8.47 21.99 -3.64
CA TYR A 277 7.99 20.60 -3.61
C TYR A 277 9.18 19.67 -3.85
N PRO A 278 9.38 18.66 -2.99
CA PRO A 278 10.44 17.70 -3.19
C PRO A 278 10.16 16.87 -4.44
N GLU A 279 11.21 16.56 -5.18
CA GLU A 279 11.15 15.64 -6.31
C GLU A 279 10.57 14.29 -5.89
N ARG A 280 9.80 13.70 -6.80
CA ARG A 280 9.17 12.39 -6.64
C ARG A 280 9.36 11.55 -7.88
N HIS A 281 9.78 10.32 -7.65
CA HIS A 281 9.99 9.32 -8.68
C HIS A 281 9.02 8.17 -8.50
N TYR A 282 8.63 7.54 -9.62
CA TYR A 282 7.81 6.34 -9.60
C TYR A 282 8.58 5.10 -10.04
N LEU A 283 8.07 3.96 -9.56
CA LEU A 283 8.17 2.65 -10.17
C LEU A 283 6.74 2.11 -10.35
N ARG A 284 6.37 1.75 -11.58
CA ARG A 284 5.08 1.15 -11.92
C ARG A 284 5.27 -0.30 -12.33
N ALA A 285 4.70 -1.21 -11.55
CA ALA A 285 4.69 -2.64 -11.81
C ALA A 285 3.36 -3.06 -12.43
N ARG A 286 3.36 -3.30 -13.74
CA ARG A 286 2.14 -3.53 -14.53
C ARG A 286 1.93 -5.00 -14.85
N ARG A 287 0.66 -5.39 -14.83
CA ARG A 287 0.18 -6.72 -15.18
C ARG A 287 -1.17 -6.62 -15.88
N TRP A 288 -1.47 -7.57 -16.76
CA TRP A 288 -2.80 -7.74 -17.32
C TRP A 288 -3.22 -9.21 -17.38
N MET A 289 -4.52 -9.44 -17.30
CA MET A 289 -5.10 -10.76 -17.49
C MET A 289 -4.95 -11.20 -18.97
N PRO A 290 -4.43 -12.42 -19.25
CA PRO A 290 -4.52 -13.03 -20.58
C PRO A 290 -5.96 -13.10 -21.05
N VAL A 291 -6.28 -12.89 -22.33
CA VAL A 291 -7.66 -12.74 -22.88
C VAL A 291 -8.68 -13.78 -22.39
N GLU A 292 -8.26 -15.03 -22.20
CA GLU A 292 -9.13 -16.13 -21.77
C GLU A 292 -9.16 -16.34 -20.24
N TYR A 293 -8.32 -15.62 -19.50
CA TYR A 293 -8.25 -15.70 -18.06
C TYR A 293 -9.47 -15.03 -17.41
N ARG A 294 -9.98 -15.68 -16.37
CA ARG A 294 -11.06 -15.20 -15.50
C ARG A 294 -10.62 -15.36 -14.05
N GLY A 295 -11.16 -14.54 -13.14
CA GLY A 295 -10.73 -14.54 -11.75
C GLY A 295 -10.10 -13.23 -11.30
N ALA A 296 -8.96 -13.35 -10.63
CA ALA A 296 -8.27 -12.24 -9.99
C ALA A 296 -6.90 -12.01 -10.61
N THR A 297 -6.43 -10.77 -10.57
CA THR A 297 -5.08 -10.40 -10.99
C THR A 297 -4.44 -9.56 -9.89
N GLY A 298 -3.12 -9.60 -9.80
CA GLY A 298 -2.44 -9.00 -8.67
C GLY A 298 -0.94 -8.93 -8.84
N VAL A 299 -0.32 -8.28 -7.87
CA VAL A 299 1.13 -8.09 -7.80
C VAL A 299 1.56 -8.30 -6.35
N THR A 300 2.51 -9.22 -6.15
CA THR A 300 3.16 -9.39 -4.85
C THR A 300 4.59 -8.86 -4.96
N VAL A 301 5.01 -8.07 -3.97
CA VAL A 301 6.35 -7.50 -3.91
C VAL A 301 6.94 -7.65 -2.51
N LEU A 302 8.22 -7.97 -2.47
CA LEU A 302 9.05 -7.91 -1.28
C LEU A 302 9.79 -6.57 -1.26
N LEU A 303 9.58 -5.80 -0.20
CA LEU A 303 10.26 -4.54 0.08
C LEU A 303 11.34 -4.79 1.13
N TYR A 304 12.60 -4.58 0.77
CA TYR A 304 13.74 -4.81 1.65
C TYR A 304 14.58 -3.54 1.79
N PRO A 305 14.44 -2.79 2.90
CA PRO A 305 15.33 -1.69 3.25
C PRO A 305 16.77 -2.17 3.48
N PHE A 306 17.76 -1.48 2.92
CA PHE A 306 19.17 -1.77 3.20
C PHE A 306 20.06 -0.51 3.22
N ARG A 307 21.28 -0.67 3.74
CA ARG A 307 22.38 0.31 3.68
C ARG A 307 23.59 -0.32 3.00
N GLY A 308 24.39 0.49 2.29
CA GLY A 308 25.62 0.03 1.69
C GLY A 308 25.39 -0.92 0.52
N ALA A 309 26.06 -2.07 0.53
CA ALA A 309 25.97 -3.04 -0.56
C ALA A 309 24.55 -3.62 -0.67
N GLN A 310 24.11 -3.85 -1.91
CA GLN A 310 22.83 -4.49 -2.16
C GLN A 310 22.83 -5.91 -1.60
N PRO A 311 21.84 -6.29 -0.78
CA PRO A 311 21.77 -7.64 -0.22
C PRO A 311 21.29 -8.63 -1.27
N GLU A 312 21.72 -9.89 -1.14
CA GLU A 312 21.13 -11.01 -1.86
C GLU A 312 19.80 -11.38 -1.22
N VAL A 313 18.71 -10.99 -1.87
CA VAL A 313 17.35 -11.22 -1.41
C VAL A 313 16.52 -11.74 -2.58
N THR A 314 15.76 -12.80 -2.33
CA THR A 314 14.86 -13.39 -3.33
C THR A 314 13.49 -13.67 -2.74
N ILE A 315 12.49 -13.69 -3.62
CA ILE A 315 11.15 -14.15 -3.34
C ILE A 315 10.76 -15.16 -4.41
N GLU A 316 10.30 -16.33 -3.99
CA GLU A 316 9.85 -17.41 -4.86
C GLU A 316 8.40 -17.75 -4.53
N THR A 317 7.55 -17.86 -5.55
CA THR A 317 6.20 -18.41 -5.39
C THR A 317 6.27 -19.92 -5.37
N LEU A 318 5.80 -20.52 -4.29
CA LEU A 318 5.70 -21.96 -4.14
C LEU A 318 4.32 -22.45 -4.56
N PRO A 319 4.21 -23.67 -5.13
CA PRO A 319 2.91 -24.25 -5.46
C PRO A 319 2.12 -24.56 -4.18
N LEU A 320 0.82 -24.31 -4.24
CA LEU A 320 -0.14 -24.87 -3.28
C LEU A 320 -0.59 -26.25 -3.79
N ASP A 321 -1.04 -27.13 -2.90
CA ASP A 321 -1.38 -28.52 -3.27
C ASP A 321 -2.61 -28.58 -4.19
N ASN A 322 -3.49 -27.57 -4.09
CA ASN A 322 -4.71 -27.43 -4.86
C ASN A 322 -4.67 -26.13 -5.69
N ASP A 323 -5.45 -26.08 -6.77
CA ASP A 323 -5.57 -24.91 -7.65
C ASP A 323 -6.18 -23.72 -6.89
N ALA A 324 -5.31 -22.91 -6.27
CA ALA A 324 -5.72 -21.66 -5.69
C ALA A 324 -5.96 -20.62 -6.81
N PRO A 325 -7.05 -19.84 -6.76
CA PRO A 325 -7.19 -18.68 -7.62
C PRO A 325 -5.97 -17.77 -7.44
N LEU A 326 -5.23 -17.59 -8.52
CA LEU A 326 -3.98 -16.83 -8.54
C LEU A 326 -4.18 -15.46 -7.84
N PHE A 327 -3.27 -15.08 -6.93
CA PHE A 327 -3.29 -13.89 -6.04
C PHE A 327 -4.31 -13.86 -4.91
N ARG A 328 -5.38 -14.66 -4.93
CA ARG A 328 -6.31 -14.71 -3.79
C ARG A 328 -5.74 -15.49 -2.61
N ALA A 329 -4.83 -16.41 -2.90
CA ALA A 329 -3.96 -17.06 -1.94
C ALA A 329 -2.58 -17.29 -2.57
N GLY A 330 -1.56 -17.54 -1.74
CA GLY A 330 -0.21 -17.81 -2.22
C GLY A 330 0.72 -18.33 -1.13
N ALA A 331 1.73 -19.08 -1.55
CA ALA A 331 2.84 -19.50 -0.72
C ALA A 331 4.13 -18.88 -1.26
N PHE A 332 4.94 -18.32 -0.37
CA PHE A 332 6.15 -17.58 -0.74
C PHE A 332 7.33 -18.02 0.12
N ALA A 333 8.42 -18.43 -0.52
CA ALA A 333 9.72 -18.52 0.13
C ALA A 333 10.44 -17.19 -0.04
N VAL A 334 10.85 -16.57 1.08
CA VAL A 334 11.63 -15.34 1.10
C VAL A 334 13.02 -15.67 1.62
N THR A 335 14.04 -15.54 0.77
CA THR A 335 15.43 -15.75 1.19
C THR A 335 16.10 -14.40 1.40
N THR A 336 16.74 -14.23 2.55
CA THR A 336 17.51 -13.04 2.92
C THR A 336 18.87 -13.48 3.47
N PRO A 337 19.82 -12.54 3.73
CA PRO A 337 21.06 -12.88 4.42
C PRO A 337 20.87 -13.48 5.83
N ARG A 338 19.65 -13.39 6.41
CA ARG A 338 19.32 -13.98 7.72
C ARG A 338 18.78 -15.41 7.63
N GLY A 339 18.45 -15.90 6.44
CA GLY A 339 17.85 -17.22 6.23
C GLY A 339 16.65 -17.19 5.29
N SER A 340 15.89 -18.29 5.30
CA SER A 340 14.69 -18.45 4.48
C SER A 340 13.44 -18.49 5.36
N ASP A 341 12.49 -17.62 5.05
CA ASP A 341 11.18 -17.56 5.67
C ASP A 341 10.13 -18.11 4.70
N LEU A 342 9.07 -18.72 5.25
CA LEU A 342 7.90 -19.18 4.49
C LEU A 342 6.69 -18.33 4.91
N ILE A 343 6.02 -17.75 3.93
CA ILE A 343 4.80 -16.96 4.13
C ILE A 343 3.68 -17.60 3.31
N LEU A 344 2.61 -18.03 3.97
CA LEU A 344 1.39 -18.53 3.36
C LEU A 344 0.28 -17.50 3.57
N LEU A 345 -0.40 -17.10 2.49
CA LEU A 345 -1.50 -16.13 2.51
C LEU A 345 -2.78 -16.80 2.01
N ASN A 346 -3.85 -16.69 2.78
CA ASN A 346 -5.23 -17.02 2.40
C ASN A 346 -6.21 -15.98 2.98
N PRO A 347 -6.04 -14.67 2.67
CA PRO A 347 -6.75 -13.61 3.36
C PRO A 347 -8.28 -13.67 3.17
N ASP A 348 -8.74 -14.36 2.13
CA ASP A 348 -10.16 -14.62 1.84
C ASP A 348 -10.72 -15.89 2.51
N ARG A 349 -9.89 -16.65 3.24
CA ARG A 349 -10.24 -17.95 3.84
C ARG A 349 -10.88 -18.90 2.83
N LEU A 350 -10.29 -18.99 1.64
CA LEU A 350 -10.73 -19.93 0.61
C LEU A 350 -10.69 -21.36 1.18
N PRO A 351 -11.76 -22.16 0.95
CA PRO A 351 -11.81 -23.53 1.41
C PRO A 351 -10.81 -24.40 0.65
N ASP A 352 -10.51 -25.56 1.20
CA ASP A 352 -9.74 -26.62 0.53
C ASP A 352 -8.35 -26.20 0.05
N LEU A 353 -7.77 -25.13 0.59
CA LEU A 353 -6.36 -24.82 0.34
C LEU A 353 -5.46 -25.65 1.25
N ALA A 354 -4.39 -26.18 0.69
CA ALA A 354 -3.37 -26.91 1.42
C ALA A 354 -1.97 -26.58 0.89
N PHE A 355 -0.98 -26.72 1.77
CA PHE A 355 0.43 -26.60 1.43
C PHE A 355 1.20 -27.75 2.07
N ASN A 356 1.85 -28.58 1.25
CA ASN A 356 2.57 -29.77 1.68
C ASN A 356 1.72 -30.71 2.54
N GLY A 357 0.49 -30.98 2.10
CA GLY A 357 -0.49 -31.85 2.71
C GLY A 357 -1.19 -31.27 3.96
N ARG A 358 -0.93 -30.01 4.33
CA ARG A 358 -1.54 -29.37 5.50
C ARG A 358 -2.58 -28.34 5.09
N PRO A 359 -3.82 -28.41 5.62
CA PRO A 359 -4.84 -27.40 5.35
C PRO A 359 -4.41 -25.98 5.78
N LEU A 360 -4.59 -25.01 4.89
CA LEU A 360 -4.31 -23.58 5.12
C LEU A 360 -5.58 -22.88 5.62
N MET A 361 -5.84 -23.05 6.92
CA MET A 361 -7.06 -22.51 7.57
C MET A 361 -6.94 -21.05 8.01
N ALA A 362 -5.71 -20.57 8.21
CA ALA A 362 -5.44 -19.21 8.66
C ALA A 362 -5.43 -18.22 7.48
N GLN A 363 -5.81 -16.96 7.73
CA GLN A 363 -5.69 -15.90 6.73
C GLN A 363 -4.25 -15.62 6.32
N ALA A 364 -3.32 -15.81 7.27
CA ALA A 364 -1.91 -15.79 6.99
C ALA A 364 -1.17 -16.70 8.00
N GLU A 365 -0.13 -17.36 7.51
CA GLU A 365 0.82 -18.13 8.29
C GLU A 365 2.24 -17.70 7.93
N VAL A 366 3.04 -17.35 8.95
CA VAL A 366 4.44 -16.97 8.77
C VAL A 366 5.31 -17.94 9.56
N ARG A 367 6.27 -18.56 8.88
CA ARG A 367 7.32 -19.40 9.49
C ARG A 367 8.66 -18.74 9.24
N LEU A 368 9.25 -18.19 10.28
CA LEU A 368 10.59 -17.60 10.19
C LEU A 368 11.65 -18.68 10.35
N ALA A 369 12.82 -18.49 9.72
CA ALA A 369 13.94 -19.43 9.77
C ALA A 369 14.24 -19.90 11.20
N GLY A 370 13.95 -21.17 11.51
CA GLY A 370 14.22 -21.79 12.81
C GLY A 370 13.38 -21.30 13.99
N LYS A 371 12.23 -20.65 13.77
CA LYS A 371 11.39 -20.04 14.82
C LYS A 371 9.95 -20.53 14.81
N ASN A 372 9.13 -19.92 15.68
CA ASN A 372 7.70 -20.16 15.86
C ASN A 372 6.88 -19.93 14.56
N VAL A 373 5.69 -20.52 14.54
CA VAL A 373 4.66 -20.29 13.52
C VAL A 373 3.73 -19.19 14.02
N TYR A 374 3.52 -18.16 13.21
CA TYR A 374 2.64 -17.02 13.52
C TYR A 374 1.40 -17.07 12.63
N LEU A 375 0.22 -16.84 13.21
CA LEU A 375 -1.06 -17.04 12.53
C LEU A 375 -1.98 -15.83 12.70
N LEU A 376 -2.51 -15.32 11.59
CA LEU A 376 -3.73 -14.50 11.58
C LEU A 376 -4.89 -15.44 11.28
N ARG A 377 -5.78 -15.68 12.26
CA ARG A 377 -6.89 -16.63 12.12
C ARG A 377 -8.14 -15.98 11.56
#